data_AF-A0A6B3GGZ5-F1
#
_entry.id   AF-A0A6B3GGZ5-F1
#
_cell.length_a   1.000
_cell.length_b   1.000
_cell.length_c   1.000
_cell.angle_alpha   90.00
_cell.angle_beta   90.00
_cell.angle_gamma   90.00
#
_symmetry.space_group_name_H-M   'P 1'
#
loop_
_entity.id
_entity.type
_entity.pdbx_description
1 polymer ?
#
loop_
_entity_poly.entity_id
_entity_poly.type
_entity_poly.pdbx_seq_one_letter_code
_entity_poly.pdbx_strand_id
1 'polypeptide(L)'
;ALPGSLVRGLPVRAAFGALHAGPDAPGRGGPVLRERLDAAADTAIGLSAEYPAGDPWPAEVRNVLFYVLIRLERWGEALEQARLIGTRATSFPWDRISDDPLGQFLQARDGVRIEVAATLPLRGTRRREGPGDH
;
A
#
# COMPACT_ATOMS: atom_id res chain seq x y z
N ALA A 1 25.19 3.36 -13.13
CA ALA A 1 24.20 2.27 -13.09
C ALA A 1 22.86 2.88 -13.44
N LEU A 2 22.04 2.25 -14.28
CA LEU A 2 20.63 2.66 -14.40
C LEU A 2 20.02 2.57 -12.98
N PRO A 3 19.17 3.52 -12.57
CA PRO A 3 18.39 3.38 -11.34
C PRO A 3 17.74 1.99 -11.31
N GLY A 4 17.67 1.40 -10.12
CA GLY A 4 17.52 -0.02 -9.85
C GLY A 4 16.55 -0.70 -10.82
N SER A 5 17.03 -1.78 -11.44
CA SER A 5 16.27 -2.54 -12.43
C SER A 5 14.86 -2.89 -11.93
N LEU A 6 13.83 -2.63 -12.75
CA LEU A 6 12.43 -3.00 -12.46
C LEU A 6 12.24 -4.50 -12.18
N VAL A 7 13.22 -5.34 -12.53
CA VAL A 7 13.29 -6.75 -12.12
C VAL A 7 13.19 -6.90 -10.59
N ARG A 8 13.67 -5.92 -9.81
CA ARG A 8 13.50 -5.88 -8.35
C ARG A 8 12.05 -5.78 -7.89
N GLY A 9 11.12 -5.42 -8.78
CA GLY A 9 9.67 -5.45 -8.54
C GLY A 9 9.01 -6.82 -8.74
N LEU A 10 9.70 -7.81 -9.28
CA LEU A 10 9.12 -9.15 -9.48
C LEU A 10 8.64 -9.82 -8.18
N PRO A 11 9.36 -9.74 -7.04
CA PRO A 11 8.88 -10.29 -5.78
C PRO A 11 7.52 -9.73 -5.35
N VAL A 12 7.26 -8.43 -5.52
CA VAL A 12 5.96 -7.84 -5.13
C VAL A 12 4.83 -8.27 -6.07
N ARG A 13 5.13 -8.54 -7.35
CA ARG A 13 4.16 -9.18 -8.27
C ARG A 13 3.84 -10.61 -7.86
N ALA A 14 4.84 -11.39 -7.42
CA ALA A 14 4.62 -12.72 -6.87
C ALA A 14 3.80 -12.65 -5.57
N ALA A 15 4.08 -11.68 -4.71
CA ALA A 15 3.28 -11.41 -3.50
C ALA A 15 1.82 -11.07 -3.83
N PHE A 16 1.57 -10.27 -4.85
CA PHE A 16 0.21 -10.00 -5.34
C PHE A 16 -0.50 -11.27 -5.78
N GLY A 17 0.11 -12.09 -6.64
CA GLY A 17 -0.49 -13.34 -7.09
C GLY A 17 -0.77 -14.27 -5.91
N ALA A 18 0.21 -14.38 -5.01
CA ALA A 18 0.08 -15.13 -3.78
C ALA A 18 -1.07 -14.63 -2.93
N LEU A 19 -1.30 -13.30 -2.79
CA LEU A 19 -2.37 -12.68 -1.98
C LEU A 19 -3.74 -12.61 -2.66
N HIS A 20 -3.79 -12.58 -3.98
CA HIS A 20 -5.00 -12.52 -4.78
C HIS A 20 -5.69 -13.88 -4.91
N ALA A 21 -4.94 -15.00 -4.87
CA ALA A 21 -5.48 -16.37 -4.99
C ALA A 21 -6.43 -16.83 -3.86
N GLY A 22 -6.83 -15.97 -2.93
CA GLY A 22 -7.69 -16.31 -1.78
C GLY A 22 -7.01 -17.13 -0.66
N PRO A 23 -7.63 -17.23 0.53
CA PRO A 23 -7.07 -17.91 1.70
C PRO A 23 -6.89 -19.43 1.50
N ASP A 24 -7.66 -20.03 0.59
CA ASP A 24 -7.67 -21.48 0.35
C ASP A 24 -6.55 -21.97 -0.59
N ALA A 25 -5.66 -21.07 -1.03
CA ALA A 25 -4.56 -21.43 -1.92
C ALA A 25 -3.51 -22.31 -1.19
N PRO A 26 -3.05 -23.42 -1.80
CA PRO A 26 -2.05 -24.30 -1.21
C PRO A 26 -0.76 -23.55 -0.81
N GLY A 27 -0.24 -23.81 0.40
CA GLY A 27 0.99 -23.21 0.90
C GLY A 27 0.84 -21.81 1.52
N ARG A 28 -0.38 -21.34 1.78
CA ARG A 28 -0.63 -20.11 2.56
C ARG A 28 -0.70 -20.35 4.07
N GLY A 29 -0.29 -19.34 4.84
CA GLY A 29 -0.61 -19.23 6.28
C GLY A 29 0.56 -19.40 7.26
N GLY A 30 1.79 -19.59 6.78
CA GLY A 30 2.96 -19.73 7.65
C GLY A 30 3.71 -18.41 7.92
N PRO A 31 4.43 -18.28 9.06
CA PRO A 31 5.30 -17.13 9.35
C PRO A 31 6.32 -16.85 8.23
N VAL A 32 6.88 -17.91 7.63
CA VAL A 32 7.83 -17.81 6.52
C VAL A 32 7.20 -17.13 5.29
N LEU A 33 5.91 -17.38 5.01
CA LEU A 33 5.24 -16.69 3.91
C LEU A 33 5.06 -15.21 4.25
N ARG A 34 4.65 -14.88 5.49
CA ARG A 34 4.51 -13.48 5.93
C ARG A 34 5.82 -12.71 5.78
N GLU A 35 6.92 -13.27 6.27
CA GLU A 35 8.27 -12.67 6.15
C GLU A 35 8.66 -12.41 4.69
N ARG A 36 8.36 -13.34 3.78
CA ARG A 36 8.62 -13.16 2.35
C ARG A 36 7.76 -12.06 1.72
N LEU A 37 6.50 -11.94 2.14
CA LEU A 37 5.61 -10.88 1.67
C LEU A 37 6.10 -9.51 2.15
N ASP A 38 6.51 -9.40 3.42
CA ASP A 38 7.05 -8.16 3.98
C ASP A 38 8.37 -7.76 3.28
N ALA A 39 9.30 -8.71 3.08
CA ALA A 39 10.56 -8.44 2.37
C ALA A 39 10.34 -8.03 0.90
N ALA A 40 9.33 -8.60 0.23
CA ALA A 40 8.95 -8.20 -1.12
C ALA A 40 8.40 -6.76 -1.16
N ALA A 41 7.58 -6.39 -0.16
CA ALA A 41 7.08 -5.04 -0.01
C ALA A 41 8.21 -4.04 0.26
N ASP A 42 9.13 -4.34 1.17
CA ASP A 42 10.28 -3.48 1.51
C ASP A 42 11.18 -3.21 0.29
N THR A 43 11.46 -4.27 -0.49
CA THR A 43 12.24 -4.15 -1.72
C THR A 43 11.55 -3.22 -2.73
N ALA A 44 10.23 -3.35 -2.88
CA ALA A 44 9.45 -2.54 -3.81
C ALA A 44 9.26 -1.09 -3.33
N ILE A 45 9.20 -0.84 -2.01
CA ILE A 45 9.22 0.52 -1.44
C ILE A 45 10.54 1.21 -1.81
N GLY A 46 11.67 0.53 -1.57
CA GLY A 46 12.99 1.06 -1.93
C GLY A 46 13.08 1.38 -3.43
N LEU A 47 12.62 0.47 -4.29
CA LEU A 47 12.56 0.71 -5.73
C LEU A 47 11.63 1.89 -6.09
N SER A 48 10.45 1.99 -5.48
CA SER A 48 9.48 3.07 -5.75
C SER A 48 10.04 4.45 -5.43
N ALA A 49 10.85 4.56 -4.38
CA ALA A 49 11.49 5.80 -3.94
C ALA A 49 12.59 6.31 -4.88
N GLU A 50 13.11 5.47 -5.78
CA GLU A 50 14.14 5.85 -6.76
C GLU A 50 13.56 6.68 -7.93
N TYR A 51 12.24 6.77 -8.06
CA TYR A 51 11.56 7.44 -9.16
C TYR A 51 10.68 8.59 -8.65
N PRO A 52 10.50 9.67 -9.45
CA PRO A 52 9.61 10.75 -9.08
C PRO A 52 8.14 10.31 -8.95
N ALA A 53 7.33 11.08 -8.22
CA ALA A 53 5.89 10.85 -8.15
C ALA A 53 5.24 10.97 -9.55
N GLY A 54 4.31 10.09 -9.87
CA GLY A 54 3.65 10.05 -11.17
C GLY A 54 4.50 9.51 -12.33
N ASP A 55 5.75 9.10 -12.08
CA ASP A 55 6.59 8.48 -13.11
C ASP A 55 5.90 7.24 -13.70
N PRO A 56 5.78 7.14 -15.05
CA PRO A 56 5.18 5.98 -15.69
C PRO A 56 5.99 4.68 -15.55
N TRP A 57 7.32 4.74 -15.37
CA TRP A 57 8.17 3.55 -15.32
C TRP A 57 7.84 2.60 -14.16
N PRO A 58 7.75 3.05 -12.89
CA PRO A 58 7.39 2.20 -11.75
C PRO A 58 5.88 2.08 -11.55
N ALA A 59 5.03 2.64 -12.42
CA ALA A 59 3.60 2.82 -12.14
C ALA A 59 2.88 1.50 -11.80
N GLU A 60 3.17 0.43 -12.54
CA GLU A 60 2.63 -0.89 -12.28
C GLU A 60 3.10 -1.44 -10.93
N VAL A 61 4.41 -1.35 -10.64
CA VAL A 61 4.98 -1.77 -9.35
C VAL A 61 4.34 -1.03 -8.19
N ARG A 62 4.11 0.29 -8.33
CA ARG A 62 3.43 1.10 -7.30
C ARG A 62 2.00 0.67 -7.06
N ASN A 63 1.24 0.41 -8.12
CA ASN A 63 -0.14 -0.07 -8.02
C ASN A 63 -0.22 -1.45 -7.34
N VAL A 64 0.66 -2.38 -7.74
CA VAL A 64 0.76 -3.71 -7.14
C VAL A 64 1.19 -3.62 -5.67
N LEU A 65 2.20 -2.82 -5.37
CA LEU A 65 2.68 -2.60 -4.01
C LEU A 65 1.59 -1.99 -3.13
N PHE A 66 0.84 -1.01 -3.63
CA PHE A 66 -0.27 -0.41 -2.90
C PHE A 66 -1.31 -1.48 -2.48
N TYR A 67 -1.70 -2.37 -3.41
CA TYR A 67 -2.57 -3.49 -3.08
C TYR A 67 -1.95 -4.44 -2.04
N VAL A 68 -0.68 -4.82 -2.22
CA VAL A 68 0.02 -5.74 -1.29
C VAL A 68 0.08 -5.14 0.12
N LEU A 69 0.41 -3.85 0.26
CA LEU A 69 0.49 -3.17 1.56
C LEU A 69 -0.87 -3.11 2.25
N ILE A 70 -1.98 -2.91 1.53
CA ILE A 70 -3.35 -3.01 2.07
C ILE A 70 -3.58 -4.40 2.66
N ARG A 71 -3.22 -5.46 1.92
CA ARG A 71 -3.42 -6.84 2.36
C ARG A 71 -2.50 -7.25 3.52
N LEU A 72 -1.39 -6.55 3.71
CA LEU A 72 -0.46 -6.71 4.85
C LEU A 72 -0.79 -5.78 6.02
N GLU A 73 -1.81 -4.92 5.88
CA GLU A 73 -2.25 -3.93 6.87
C GLU A 73 -1.17 -2.87 7.19
N ARG A 74 -0.27 -2.61 6.23
CA ARG A 74 0.81 -1.62 6.33
C ARG A 74 0.31 -0.25 5.87
N TRP A 75 -0.66 0.29 6.60
CA TRP A 75 -1.50 1.41 6.17
C TRP A 75 -0.73 2.70 5.84
N GLY A 76 0.26 3.08 6.65
CA GLY A 76 1.03 4.31 6.44
C GLY A 76 1.83 4.28 5.14
N GLU A 77 2.44 3.15 4.83
CA GLU A 77 3.22 2.95 3.60
C GLU A 77 2.30 2.83 2.38
N ALA A 78 1.13 2.19 2.54
CA ALA A 78 0.10 2.15 1.50
C ALA A 78 -0.36 3.57 1.14
N LEU A 79 -0.61 4.42 2.14
CA LEU A 79 -1.01 5.81 1.92
C LEU A 79 0.05 6.59 1.13
N GLU A 80 1.33 6.33 1.40
CA GLU A 80 2.42 6.97 0.66
C GLU A 80 2.46 6.52 -0.80
N GLN A 81 2.33 5.22 -1.07
CA GLN A 81 2.26 4.73 -2.45
C GLN A 81 1.06 5.32 -3.21
N ALA A 82 -0.09 5.48 -2.55
CA ALA A 82 -1.26 6.12 -3.17
C ALA A 82 -1.00 7.58 -3.60
N ARG A 83 -0.10 8.30 -2.92
CA ARG A 83 0.34 9.65 -3.34
C ARG A 83 1.26 9.60 -4.54
N LEU A 84 2.13 8.59 -4.62
CA LEU A 84 3.13 8.44 -5.69
C LEU A 84 2.57 7.93 -7.03
N ILE A 85 1.43 7.21 -7.03
CA ILE A 85 0.84 6.62 -8.25
C ILE A 85 0.32 7.69 -9.23
N GLY A 86 -0.21 8.80 -8.73
CA GLY A 86 -0.76 9.87 -9.58
C GLY A 86 -1.91 9.39 -10.49
N THR A 87 -1.84 9.73 -11.78
CA THR A 87 -2.90 9.43 -12.77
C THR A 87 -2.93 7.97 -13.25
N ARG A 88 -1.96 7.14 -12.82
CA ARG A 88 -1.85 5.72 -13.21
C ARG A 88 -2.68 4.77 -12.34
N ALA A 89 -3.64 5.31 -11.59
CA ALA A 89 -4.57 4.60 -10.71
C ALA A 89 -5.58 3.68 -11.44
N THR A 90 -5.46 3.52 -12.76
CA THR A 90 -6.33 2.67 -13.59
C THR A 90 -5.61 1.44 -14.15
N SER A 91 -4.30 1.34 -13.97
CA SER A 91 -3.50 0.23 -14.49
C SER A 91 -3.54 -0.99 -13.56
N PHE A 92 -2.95 -2.10 -13.99
CA PHE A 92 -2.78 -3.31 -13.18
C PHE A 92 -2.33 -3.00 -11.74
N PRO A 93 -2.98 -3.59 -10.71
CA PRO A 93 -3.94 -4.69 -10.81
C PRO A 93 -5.41 -4.27 -10.99
N TRP A 94 -5.73 -2.97 -10.94
CA TRP A 94 -7.11 -2.48 -10.85
C TRP A 94 -7.95 -2.85 -12.07
N ASP A 95 -7.37 -2.79 -13.28
CA ASP A 95 -7.98 -3.18 -14.55
C ASP A 95 -8.28 -4.69 -14.68
N ARG A 96 -7.78 -5.52 -13.77
CA ARG A 96 -8.05 -6.97 -13.74
C ARG A 96 -9.01 -7.40 -12.66
N ILE A 97 -9.20 -6.58 -11.64
CA ILE A 97 -9.99 -6.95 -10.45
C ILE A 97 -11.32 -6.22 -10.36
N SER A 98 -11.55 -5.21 -11.21
CA SER A 98 -12.77 -4.40 -11.23
C SER A 98 -13.09 -3.91 -12.65
N ASP A 99 -14.37 -3.84 -12.99
CA ASP A 99 -14.87 -3.18 -14.20
C ASP A 99 -14.85 -1.64 -14.08
N ASP A 100 -14.70 -1.11 -12.87
CA ASP A 100 -14.37 0.30 -12.59
C ASP A 100 -13.02 0.38 -11.84
N PRO A 101 -11.89 0.41 -12.57
CA PRO A 101 -10.56 0.41 -11.97
C PRO A 101 -10.29 1.66 -11.13
N LEU A 102 -10.73 2.83 -11.62
CA LEU A 102 -10.51 4.09 -10.91
C LEU A 102 -11.32 4.14 -9.63
N GLY A 103 -12.62 3.78 -9.69
CA GLY A 103 -13.47 3.73 -8.50
C GLY A 103 -12.92 2.76 -7.46
N GLN A 104 -12.46 1.58 -7.88
CA GLN A 104 -11.87 0.60 -6.97
C GLN A 104 -10.60 1.11 -6.28
N PHE A 105 -9.71 1.79 -7.02
CA PHE A 105 -8.53 2.42 -6.45
C PHE A 105 -8.89 3.51 -5.45
N LEU A 106 -9.84 4.39 -5.79
CA LEU A 106 -10.26 5.48 -4.93
C LEU A 106 -10.89 4.97 -3.63
N GLN A 107 -11.73 3.95 -3.71
CA GLN A 107 -12.31 3.29 -2.53
C GLN A 107 -11.22 2.70 -1.63
N ALA A 108 -10.24 1.99 -2.22
CA ALA A 108 -9.12 1.42 -1.47
C ALA A 108 -8.30 2.52 -0.77
N ARG A 109 -8.01 3.64 -1.48
CA ARG A 109 -7.31 4.79 -0.92
C ARG A 109 -8.05 5.43 0.24
N ASP A 110 -9.37 5.55 0.15
CA ASP A 110 -10.17 6.14 1.21
C ASP A 110 -10.25 5.22 2.43
N GLY A 111 -10.34 3.90 2.24
CA GLY A 111 -10.19 2.92 3.33
C GLY A 111 -8.85 3.05 4.05
N VAL A 112 -7.74 3.14 3.30
CA VAL A 112 -6.40 3.34 3.88
C VAL A 112 -6.31 4.64 4.68
N ARG A 113 -6.93 5.73 4.21
CA ARG A 113 -6.95 7.01 4.95
C ARG A 113 -7.67 6.89 6.29
N ILE A 114 -8.77 6.14 6.33
CA ILE A 114 -9.53 5.86 7.57
C ILE A 114 -8.66 5.06 8.54
N GLU A 115 -8.02 3.99 8.09
CA GLU A 115 -7.15 3.15 8.94
C GLU A 115 -5.96 3.94 9.49
N VAL A 116 -5.31 4.76 8.66
CA VAL A 116 -4.24 5.66 9.13
C VAL A 116 -4.79 6.62 10.18
N ALA A 117 -5.95 7.24 9.97
CA ALA A 117 -6.56 8.14 10.96
C ALA A 117 -6.91 7.42 12.27
N ALA A 118 -7.36 6.16 12.21
CA ALA A 118 -7.69 5.35 13.38
C ALA A 118 -6.47 5.03 14.25
N THR A 119 -5.27 4.95 13.64
CA THR A 119 -4.01 4.72 14.40
C THR A 119 -3.42 5.99 15.02
N LEU A 120 -3.90 7.18 14.64
CA LEU A 120 -3.42 8.42 15.24
C LEU A 120 -4.14 8.68 16.58
N PRO A 121 -3.40 9.03 17.64
CA PRO A 121 -4.03 9.38 18.91
C PRO A 121 -4.92 10.62 18.70
N LEU A 122 -6.17 10.52 19.11
CA LEU A 122 -7.09 11.66 19.17
C LEU A 122 -6.46 12.71 20.09
N ARG A 123 -5.93 13.80 19.52
CA ARG A 123 -5.35 14.89 20.31
C ARG A 123 -6.38 15.35 21.33
N GLY A 124 -6.02 15.21 22.60
CA GLY A 124 -6.90 15.32 23.75
C GLY A 124 -7.82 16.55 23.70
N THR A 125 -9.08 16.30 24.03
CA THR A 125 -9.95 17.31 24.61
C THR A 125 -9.16 17.95 25.75
N ARG A 126 -8.72 19.20 25.56
CA ARG A 126 -8.20 20.00 26.66
C ARG A 126 -9.30 20.03 27.70
N ARG A 127 -9.11 19.29 28.79
CA ARG A 127 -9.88 19.45 30.01
C ARG A 127 -9.75 20.92 30.36
N ARG A 128 -10.85 21.65 30.25
CA ARG A 128 -10.97 23.03 30.70
C ARG A 128 -10.86 22.95 32.22
N GLU A 129 -9.64 22.98 32.73
CA GLU A 129 -9.39 23.25 34.14
C GLU A 129 -9.98 24.64 34.39
N GLY A 130 -11.12 24.66 35.09
CA GLY A 130 -11.74 25.90 35.51
C GLY A 130 -10.78 26.64 36.42
N PRO A 131 -10.65 27.97 36.29
CA PRO A 131 -9.97 28.74 37.30
C PRO A 131 -10.84 28.67 38.56
N GLY A 132 -10.37 27.94 39.56
CA GLY A 132 -10.74 28.25 40.94
C GLY A 132 -10.04 29.54 41.31
N ASP A 133 -10.80 30.51 41.78
CA ASP A 133 -10.29 31.58 42.64
C ASP A 133 -11.43 32.04 43.56
N HIS A 134 -11.11 31.91 44.86
CA HIS A 134 -11.44 32.74 46.02
C HIS A 134 -12.89 33.11 46.36
#